data_AF-A0A6L8S1A8-F1
#
_entry.id   AF-A0A6L8S1A8-F1
#
_cell.length_a   1.000
_cell.length_b   1.000
_cell.length_c   1.000
_cell.angle_alpha   90.00
_cell.angle_beta   90.00
_cell.angle_gamma   90.00
#
_symmetry.space_group_name_H-M   'P 1'
#
loop_
_entity.id
_entity.type
_entity.pdbx_description
1 polymer ?
#
loop_
_entity_poly.entity_id
_entity_poly.type
_entity_poly.pdbx_seq_one_letter_code
_entity_poly.pdbx_strand_id
1 'polypeptide(L)'
;MLQQKESYDVLRLIEHGQLCYISSENVQGKTLDRYLKYHPVIKKREIFLLLKEIAGQLASFHRCRGNPCYQYVNPYSIVRSEDGRIYFLDMQSEANRSKMIFMQRRDIREYFLPPDEKYYQHASKELDMYGLGKTFQYILASVEAEPRFNRREEYRLQRIISKAMGIRSPHYLNVSEIQKQIPRYEEKDRDKILNNKGKRRKKVCITVVLSIVFGGYLFINAWENAEKANQREMKRTESSKSEEKKSEKSDDRIKKKIYERDEEYLELALAYFLNVGDMKKSLKCLNQMENQTLAVNLKRLIKAYEKQKVPEEAEKFAASLAYLENEWKERSMQSEEKKKQAIQCLIRGYGLLDDKESSEKVLNLVEEGLKTDYLNDSAKRELLQYQASALEKEEKKEEAANIYAEILEDETEPGKREELYKKMVQLYETAGRRDMASDTCIQGIKELGESEELKLTHIRLICADPVVNRDTCALKIKEYVTEDTELLENAEFKKLQKEYGIKAEGGNIWVGR
;
A
#
# COMPACT_ATOMS: atom_id res chain seq x y z
N MET A 1 5.28 -5.87 21.50
CA MET A 1 4.74 -4.54 21.15
C MET A 1 3.24 -4.51 21.41
N LEU A 2 2.81 -3.70 22.37
CA LEU A 2 1.40 -3.38 22.58
C LEU A 2 1.00 -2.34 21.53
N GLN A 3 0.09 -2.72 20.62
CA GLN A 3 -0.44 -1.83 19.59
C GLN A 3 -1.16 -0.67 20.27
N GLN A 4 -0.88 0.57 19.84
CA GLN A 4 -1.65 1.71 20.34
C GLN A 4 -3.08 1.59 19.81
N LYS A 5 -3.99 1.24 20.72
CA LYS A 5 -5.40 1.00 20.44
C LYS A 5 -6.09 2.36 20.42
N GLU A 6 -6.68 2.69 19.28
CA GLU A 6 -7.50 3.91 19.16
C GLU A 6 -8.96 3.57 19.50
N SER A 7 -9.62 4.48 20.19
CA SER A 7 -11.06 4.47 20.41
C SER A 7 -11.77 5.24 19.30
N TYR A 8 -12.85 4.69 18.77
CA TYR A 8 -13.63 5.31 17.71
C TYR A 8 -15.09 5.43 18.11
N ASP A 9 -15.70 6.57 17.80
CA ASP A 9 -17.15 6.69 17.88
C ASP A 9 -17.76 6.04 16.64
N VAL A 10 -18.57 5.02 16.85
CA VAL A 10 -19.12 4.19 15.79
C VAL A 10 -20.64 4.11 15.87
N LEU A 11 -21.27 3.87 14.73
CA LEU A 11 -22.70 3.61 14.62
C LEU A 11 -23.01 2.21 15.12
N ARG A 12 -23.76 2.13 16.21
CA ARG A 12 -24.41 0.91 16.69
C ARG A 12 -25.84 0.87 16.17
N LEU A 13 -26.14 -0.19 15.40
CA LEU A 13 -27.47 -0.43 14.86
C LEU A 13 -28.23 -1.40 15.76
N ILE A 14 -29.38 -0.96 16.27
CA ILE A 14 -30.23 -1.74 17.16
C ILE A 14 -31.50 -2.12 16.41
N GLU A 15 -31.65 -3.41 16.14
CA GLU A 15 -32.82 -3.96 15.44
C GLU A 15 -33.89 -4.42 16.45
N HIS A 16 -35.09 -3.83 16.36
CA HIS A 16 -36.29 -4.26 17.08
C HIS A 16 -37.39 -4.57 16.07
N GLY A 17 -37.50 -5.84 15.66
CA GLY A 17 -38.49 -6.28 14.67
C GLY A 17 -38.19 -5.71 13.28
N GLN A 18 -39.08 -4.85 12.77
CA GLN A 18 -38.89 -4.14 11.49
C GLN A 18 -38.22 -2.77 11.65
N LEU A 19 -38.00 -2.30 12.89
CA LEU A 19 -37.43 -0.99 13.17
C LEU A 19 -35.93 -1.11 13.47
N CYS A 20 -35.13 -0.24 12.86
CA CYS A 20 -33.69 -0.15 13.10
C CYS A 20 -33.36 1.25 13.62
N TYR A 21 -32.75 1.33 14.81
CA TYR A 21 -32.33 2.57 15.46
C TYR A 21 -30.81 2.72 15.38
N ILE A 22 -30.35 3.97 15.31
CA ILE A 22 -28.94 4.34 15.32
C ILE A 22 -28.62 4.93 16.69
N SER A 23 -27.57 4.44 17.33
CA SER A 23 -26.94 5.06 18.49
C SER A 23 -25.43 5.11 18.27
N SER A 24 -24.77 6.13 18.83
CA SER A 24 -23.31 6.21 18.79
C SER A 24 -22.71 5.51 20.01
N GLU A 25 -21.68 4.70 19.82
CA GLU A 25 -20.95 4.00 20.88
C GLU A 25 -19.46 4.18 20.64
N ASN A 26 -18.68 4.33 21.72
CA ASN A 26 -17.23 4.38 21.62
C ASN A 26 -16.66 2.96 21.71
N VAL A 27 -15.88 2.55 20.70
CA VAL A 27 -15.34 1.20 20.59
C VAL A 27 -13.84 1.23 20.35
N GLN A 28 -13.09 0.41 21.08
CA GLN A 28 -11.68 0.18 20.81
C GLN A 28 -11.49 -0.78 19.64
N GLY A 29 -10.60 -0.42 18.71
CA GLY A 29 -10.38 -1.23 17.53
C GLY A 29 -9.37 -0.63 16.57
N LYS A 30 -9.52 -0.98 15.29
CA LYS A 30 -8.75 -0.42 14.19
C LYS A 30 -9.65 -0.15 13.00
N THR A 31 -9.35 0.88 12.23
CA THR A 31 -9.93 1.04 10.90
C THR A 31 -9.58 -0.16 10.01
N LEU A 32 -10.44 -0.44 9.03
CA LEU A 32 -10.34 -1.63 8.19
C LEU A 32 -9.06 -1.61 7.35
N ASP A 33 -8.62 -0.45 6.84
CA ASP A 33 -7.34 -0.29 6.15
C ASP A 33 -6.16 -0.76 7.02
N ARG A 34 -6.11 -0.29 8.28
CA ARG A 34 -5.07 -0.67 9.24
C ARG A 34 -5.16 -2.15 9.60
N TYR A 35 -6.36 -2.68 9.80
CA TYR A 35 -6.54 -4.10 10.05
C TYR A 35 -5.95 -4.95 8.92
N LEU A 36 -6.30 -4.64 7.66
CA LEU A 36 -5.85 -5.39 6.50
C LEU A 36 -4.33 -5.27 6.28
N LYS A 37 -3.75 -4.09 6.52
CA LYS A 37 -2.29 -3.86 6.44
C LYS A 37 -1.49 -4.86 7.28
N TYR A 38 -1.97 -5.20 8.48
CA TYR A 38 -1.28 -6.12 9.39
C TYR A 38 -1.77 -7.57 9.30
N HIS A 39 -2.75 -7.86 8.45
CA HIS A 39 -3.27 -9.21 8.21
C HIS A 39 -3.26 -9.54 6.71
N PRO A 40 -2.06 -9.62 6.09
CA PRO A 40 -1.94 -9.84 4.65
C PRO A 40 -2.40 -11.23 4.21
N VAL A 41 -2.55 -12.18 5.14
CA VAL A 41 -3.14 -13.50 4.88
C VAL A 41 -4.32 -13.71 5.83
N ILE A 42 -5.50 -13.94 5.28
CA ILE A 42 -6.74 -14.13 6.04
C ILE A 42 -7.39 -15.44 5.60
N LYS A 43 -7.93 -16.19 6.57
CA LYS A 43 -8.71 -17.38 6.26
C LYS A 43 -9.87 -17.03 5.33
N LYS A 44 -10.05 -17.80 4.25
CA LYS A 44 -11.08 -17.54 3.23
C LYS A 44 -12.48 -17.38 3.83
N ARG A 45 -12.78 -18.16 4.87
CA ARG A 45 -14.03 -18.05 5.65
C ARG A 45 -14.23 -16.65 6.22
N GLU A 46 -13.19 -16.12 6.86
CA GLU A 46 -13.20 -14.81 7.52
C GLU A 46 -13.34 -13.68 6.50
N ILE A 47 -12.76 -13.81 5.30
CA ILE A 47 -12.99 -12.83 4.23
C ILE A 47 -14.46 -12.79 3.83
N PHE A 48 -15.10 -13.95 3.61
CA PHE A 48 -16.53 -13.98 3.28
C PHE A 48 -17.41 -13.45 4.42
N LEU A 49 -17.07 -13.73 5.67
CA LEU A 49 -17.75 -13.17 6.83
C LEU A 49 -17.61 -11.65 6.89
N LEU A 50 -16.39 -11.13 6.75
CA LEU A 50 -16.09 -9.70 6.72
C LEU A 50 -16.90 -8.96 5.64
N LEU A 51 -16.87 -9.45 4.40
CA LEU A 51 -17.65 -8.85 3.30
C LEU A 51 -19.15 -8.83 3.62
N LYS A 52 -19.65 -9.92 4.22
CA LYS A 52 -21.07 -10.08 4.55
C LYS A 52 -21.51 -9.23 5.74
N GLU A 53 -20.63 -9.02 6.71
CA GLU A 53 -20.87 -8.14 7.86
C GLU A 53 -20.88 -6.68 7.45
N ILE A 54 -19.92 -6.23 6.63
CA ILE A 54 -19.91 -4.86 6.08
C ILE A 54 -21.19 -4.58 5.29
N ALA A 55 -21.56 -5.47 4.36
CA ALA A 55 -22.81 -5.33 3.61
C ALA A 55 -24.05 -5.41 4.53
N GLY A 56 -23.99 -6.21 5.60
CA GLY A 56 -25.06 -6.32 6.58
C GLY A 56 -25.28 -5.03 7.36
N GLN A 57 -24.22 -4.47 7.91
CA GLN A 57 -24.24 -3.17 8.61
C GLN A 57 -24.81 -2.08 7.70
N LEU A 58 -24.34 -1.97 6.46
CA LEU A 58 -24.82 -0.95 5.52
C LEU A 58 -26.29 -1.17 5.14
N ALA A 59 -26.70 -2.44 4.95
CA ALA A 59 -28.10 -2.77 4.69
C ALA A 59 -29.01 -2.44 5.88
N SER A 60 -28.55 -2.65 7.13
CA SER A 60 -29.30 -2.27 8.33
C SER A 60 -29.37 -0.76 8.50
N PHE A 61 -28.29 -0.02 8.17
CA PHE A 61 -28.26 1.44 8.18
C PHE A 61 -29.28 2.02 7.20
N HIS A 62 -29.35 1.49 5.97
CA HIS A 62 -30.35 1.91 4.96
C HIS A 62 -31.80 1.64 5.37
N ARG A 63 -32.05 0.76 6.35
CA ARG A 63 -33.39 0.48 6.91
C ARG A 63 -33.74 1.37 8.11
N CYS A 64 -32.81 2.16 8.62
CA CYS A 64 -33.09 3.08 9.71
C CYS A 64 -34.12 4.12 9.30
N ARG A 65 -34.84 4.67 10.29
CA ARG A 65 -35.86 5.71 10.06
C ARG A 65 -35.25 6.87 9.29
N GLY A 66 -35.94 7.31 8.24
CA GLY A 66 -35.45 8.35 7.33
C GLY A 66 -34.68 7.81 6.12
N ASN A 67 -34.48 6.49 6.02
CA ASN A 67 -33.74 5.82 4.95
C ASN A 67 -32.38 6.49 4.66
N PRO A 68 -31.52 6.67 5.68
CA PRO A 68 -30.28 7.39 5.51
C PRO A 68 -29.32 6.66 4.55
N CYS A 69 -28.44 7.42 3.93
CA CYS A 69 -27.31 6.92 3.13
C CYS A 69 -26.01 7.36 3.81
N TYR A 70 -25.03 6.48 3.87
CA TYR A 70 -23.83 6.64 4.69
C TYR A 70 -22.79 7.55 4.03
N GLN A 71 -22.80 7.62 2.69
CA GLN A 71 -21.98 8.47 1.83
C GLN A 71 -20.48 8.09 1.77
N TYR A 72 -19.88 7.70 2.89
CA TYR A 72 -18.44 7.43 3.01
C TYR A 72 -18.11 5.94 3.09
N VAL A 73 -18.75 5.07 2.30
CA VAL A 73 -18.49 3.62 2.36
C VAL A 73 -17.09 3.30 1.79
N ASN A 74 -16.09 3.21 2.67
CA ASN A 74 -14.70 2.92 2.33
C ASN A 74 -13.95 2.28 3.52
N PRO A 75 -12.73 1.72 3.34
CA PRO A 75 -11.98 1.06 4.41
C PRO A 75 -11.55 1.96 5.59
N TYR A 76 -11.54 3.29 5.40
CA TYR A 76 -11.15 4.23 6.45
C TYR A 76 -12.31 4.60 7.37
N SER A 77 -13.55 4.37 6.92
CA SER A 77 -14.78 4.62 7.68
C SER A 77 -15.36 3.38 8.36
N ILE A 78 -14.68 2.24 8.24
CA ILE A 78 -15.10 0.96 8.82
C ILE A 78 -14.11 0.59 9.91
N VAL A 79 -14.61 0.25 11.10
CA VAL A 79 -13.81 -0.15 12.25
C VAL A 79 -14.05 -1.64 12.53
N ARG A 80 -12.95 -2.38 12.71
CA ARG A 80 -12.98 -3.71 13.31
C ARG A 80 -12.58 -3.58 14.78
N SER A 81 -13.50 -3.93 15.66
CA SER A 81 -13.29 -3.93 17.11
C SER A 81 -12.42 -5.10 17.58
N GLU A 82 -12.01 -5.06 18.84
CA GLU A 82 -11.22 -6.14 19.45
C GLU A 82 -11.96 -7.49 19.49
N ASP A 83 -13.27 -7.47 19.76
CA ASP A 83 -14.13 -8.66 19.73
C ASP A 83 -14.44 -9.14 18.29
N GLY A 84 -13.86 -8.49 17.28
CA GLY A 84 -13.92 -8.90 15.88
C GLY A 84 -15.14 -8.41 15.13
N ARG A 85 -16.01 -7.62 15.76
CA ARG A 85 -17.19 -7.02 15.12
C ARG A 85 -16.80 -5.86 14.20
N ILE A 86 -17.69 -5.60 13.25
CA ILE A 86 -17.54 -4.53 12.27
C ILE A 86 -18.56 -3.43 12.52
N TYR A 87 -18.09 -2.19 12.52
CA TYR A 87 -18.91 -1.00 12.66
C TYR A 87 -18.54 0.05 11.62
N PHE A 88 -19.50 0.89 11.27
CA PHE A 88 -19.24 2.14 10.55
C PHE A 88 -18.94 3.26 11.56
N LEU A 89 -18.00 4.14 11.24
CA LEU A 89 -17.75 5.35 12.02
C LEU A 89 -18.99 6.24 12.07
N ASP A 90 -19.21 6.88 13.21
CA ASP A 90 -20.20 7.95 13.30
C ASP A 90 -19.64 9.24 12.67
N MET A 91 -20.06 9.53 11.44
CA MET A 91 -19.63 10.74 10.72
C MET A 91 -20.11 12.04 11.36
N GLN A 92 -21.08 11.99 12.28
CA GLN A 92 -21.56 13.17 12.99
C GLN A 92 -20.75 13.46 14.26
N SER A 93 -19.94 12.51 14.73
CA SER A 93 -19.07 12.72 15.88
C SER A 93 -17.88 13.61 15.50
N GLU A 94 -17.65 14.66 16.29
CA GLU A 94 -16.48 15.54 16.16
C GLU A 94 -15.16 14.76 16.34
N ALA A 95 -15.17 13.68 17.12
CA ALA A 95 -14.00 12.82 17.31
C ALA A 95 -13.52 12.18 16.00
N ASN A 96 -14.41 12.02 15.01
CA ASN A 96 -14.08 11.43 13.71
C ASN A 96 -13.81 12.48 12.62
N ARG A 97 -13.79 13.78 12.94
CA ARG A 97 -13.64 14.85 11.95
C ARG A 97 -12.35 14.75 11.14
N SER A 98 -11.24 14.40 11.78
CA SER A 98 -9.95 14.20 11.11
C SER A 98 -10.01 13.07 10.07
N LYS A 99 -10.74 11.98 10.37
CA LYS A 99 -10.97 10.87 9.44
C LYS A 99 -11.87 11.29 8.29
N MET A 100 -12.92 12.07 8.56
CA MET A 100 -13.78 12.62 7.51
C MET A 100 -12.98 13.51 6.54
N ILE A 101 -12.16 14.42 7.06
CA ILE A 101 -11.28 15.28 6.24
C ILE A 101 -10.31 14.41 5.41
N PHE A 102 -9.71 13.39 6.02
CA PHE A 102 -8.84 12.45 5.33
C PHE A 102 -9.54 11.74 4.17
N MET A 103 -10.78 11.25 4.37
CA MET A 103 -11.56 10.59 3.32
C MET A 103 -12.04 11.55 2.24
N GLN A 104 -12.17 12.84 2.55
CA GLN A 104 -12.50 13.89 1.58
C GLN A 104 -11.30 14.31 0.74
N ARG A 105 -10.07 13.86 1.02
CA ARG A 105 -8.93 14.11 0.14
C ARG A 105 -9.20 13.56 -1.24
N ARG A 106 -8.77 14.29 -2.28
CA ARG A 106 -9.11 13.99 -3.67
C ARG A 106 -8.69 12.57 -4.09
N ASP A 107 -7.48 12.17 -3.74
CA ASP A 107 -6.89 10.85 -4.04
C ASP A 107 -7.67 9.69 -3.41
N ILE A 108 -8.18 9.89 -2.19
CA ILE A 108 -9.03 8.90 -1.52
C ILE A 108 -10.44 8.93 -2.12
N ARG A 109 -11.05 10.10 -2.18
CA ARG A 109 -12.45 10.29 -2.57
C ARG A 109 -12.72 9.84 -4.01
N GLU A 110 -11.89 10.22 -4.97
CA GLU A 110 -12.08 9.86 -6.39
C GLU A 110 -11.93 8.34 -6.61
N TYR A 111 -11.20 7.62 -5.73
CA TYR A 111 -11.13 6.17 -5.80
C TYR A 111 -12.43 5.48 -5.38
N PHE A 112 -13.13 6.03 -4.37
CA PHE A 112 -14.35 5.46 -3.80
C PHE A 112 -15.65 6.07 -4.36
N LEU A 113 -15.57 7.05 -5.27
CA LEU A 113 -16.70 7.62 -5.99
C LEU A 113 -16.75 7.18 -7.47
N PRO A 114 -17.94 7.18 -8.09
CA PRO A 114 -18.06 7.04 -9.54
C PRO A 114 -17.27 8.12 -10.29
N PRO A 115 -16.76 7.87 -11.52
CA PRO A 115 -16.00 8.86 -12.28
C PRO A 115 -16.74 10.19 -12.53
N ASP A 116 -18.08 10.13 -12.63
CA ASP A 116 -18.93 11.31 -12.81
C ASP A 116 -19.17 12.11 -11.52
N GLU A 117 -18.79 11.54 -10.36
CA GLU A 117 -18.98 12.11 -9.02
C GLU A 117 -17.65 12.58 -8.44
N LYS A 118 -17.43 13.89 -8.49
CA LYS A 118 -16.15 14.46 -8.05
C LYS A 118 -16.09 14.74 -6.55
N TYR A 119 -17.21 14.84 -5.85
CA TYR A 119 -17.28 15.28 -4.45
C TYR A 119 -18.42 14.59 -3.68
N TYR A 120 -18.29 14.48 -2.37
CA TYR A 120 -19.37 13.99 -1.48
C TYR A 120 -20.45 15.08 -1.26
N GLN A 121 -21.13 15.51 -2.32
CA GLN A 121 -22.13 16.59 -2.25
C GLN A 121 -23.52 16.09 -1.84
N HIS A 122 -23.85 14.86 -2.20
CA HIS A 122 -25.10 14.22 -1.85
C HIS A 122 -24.86 12.76 -1.45
N ALA A 123 -25.84 12.16 -0.80
CA ALA A 123 -25.80 10.76 -0.39
C ALA A 123 -26.95 10.01 -1.07
N SER A 124 -26.66 8.85 -1.64
CA SER A 124 -27.64 7.98 -2.28
C SER A 124 -27.28 6.51 -2.06
N LYS A 125 -28.27 5.62 -2.26
CA LYS A 125 -28.04 4.18 -2.12
C LYS A 125 -27.11 3.67 -3.22
N GLU A 126 -27.16 4.28 -4.39
CA GLU A 126 -26.30 3.99 -5.54
C GLU A 126 -24.84 4.31 -5.21
N LEU A 127 -24.57 5.46 -4.60
CA LEU A 127 -23.22 5.85 -4.17
C LEU A 127 -22.70 4.93 -3.07
N ASP A 128 -23.54 4.57 -2.10
CA ASP A 128 -23.17 3.63 -1.04
C ASP A 128 -22.86 2.23 -1.61
N MET A 129 -23.64 1.75 -2.59
CA MET A 129 -23.38 0.48 -3.27
C MET A 129 -22.09 0.51 -4.10
N TYR A 130 -21.81 1.64 -4.77
CA TYR A 130 -20.56 1.83 -5.49
C TYR A 130 -19.36 1.81 -4.52
N GLY A 131 -19.42 2.59 -3.44
CA GLY A 131 -18.41 2.62 -2.39
C GLY A 131 -18.20 1.25 -1.74
N LEU A 132 -19.27 0.49 -1.51
CA LEU A 132 -19.20 -0.90 -1.05
C LEU A 132 -18.45 -1.80 -2.05
N GLY A 133 -18.72 -1.65 -3.34
CA GLY A 133 -18.02 -2.36 -4.42
C GLY A 133 -16.52 -2.07 -4.42
N LYS A 134 -16.13 -0.79 -4.32
CA LYS A 134 -14.73 -0.36 -4.20
C LYS A 134 -14.07 -0.84 -2.90
N THR A 135 -14.81 -0.85 -1.80
CA THR A 135 -14.36 -1.40 -0.51
C THR A 135 -14.08 -2.90 -0.63
N PHE A 136 -14.94 -3.66 -1.32
CA PHE A 136 -14.70 -5.07 -1.58
C PHE A 136 -13.50 -5.31 -2.49
N GLN A 137 -13.31 -4.49 -3.52
CA GLN A 137 -12.08 -4.52 -4.33
C GLN A 137 -10.85 -4.28 -3.48
N TYR A 138 -10.88 -3.27 -2.61
CA TYR A 138 -9.79 -2.96 -1.69
C TYR A 138 -9.46 -4.16 -0.81
N ILE A 139 -10.45 -4.74 -0.10
CA ILE A 139 -10.25 -5.91 0.77
C ILE A 139 -9.59 -7.06 0.00
N LEU A 140 -10.14 -7.42 -1.17
CA LEU A 140 -9.64 -8.54 -1.96
C LEU A 140 -8.25 -8.28 -2.57
N ALA A 141 -7.89 -7.02 -2.79
CA ALA A 141 -6.55 -6.63 -3.24
C ALA A 141 -5.53 -6.67 -2.08
N SER A 142 -5.95 -6.26 -0.88
CA SER A 142 -5.10 -6.13 0.31
C SER A 142 -4.72 -7.44 0.98
N VAL A 143 -5.45 -8.55 0.76
CA VAL A 143 -5.20 -9.82 1.48
C VAL A 143 -5.13 -11.03 0.55
N GLU A 144 -4.33 -12.02 0.94
CA GLU A 144 -4.33 -13.37 0.37
C GLU A 144 -5.27 -14.27 1.17
N ALA A 145 -6.19 -14.94 0.47
CA ALA A 145 -7.12 -15.88 1.07
C ALA A 145 -6.46 -17.24 1.32
N GLU A 146 -6.59 -17.78 2.53
CA GLU A 146 -6.16 -19.14 2.86
C GLU A 146 -7.36 -20.04 3.24
N PRO A 147 -7.65 -21.11 2.49
CA PRO A 147 -7.09 -21.45 1.18
C PRO A 147 -7.57 -20.48 0.09
N ARG A 148 -6.82 -20.36 -1.01
CA ARG A 148 -7.14 -19.45 -2.11
C ARG A 148 -8.56 -19.62 -2.65
N PHE A 149 -9.10 -18.53 -3.18
CA PHE A 149 -10.37 -18.58 -3.91
C PHE A 149 -10.23 -19.48 -5.14
N ASN A 150 -11.27 -20.27 -5.42
CA ASN A 150 -11.36 -20.99 -6.69
C ASN A 150 -11.98 -20.09 -7.77
N ARG A 151 -11.82 -20.46 -9.04
CA ARG A 151 -12.33 -19.67 -10.18
C ARG A 151 -13.82 -19.31 -10.08
N ARG A 152 -14.66 -20.17 -9.48
CA ARG A 152 -16.10 -19.88 -9.32
C ARG A 152 -16.35 -18.84 -8.24
N GLU A 153 -15.59 -18.88 -7.15
CA GLU A 153 -15.61 -17.89 -6.07
C GLU A 153 -15.12 -16.52 -6.59
N GLU A 154 -14.00 -16.49 -7.30
CA GLU A 154 -13.46 -15.28 -7.93
C GLU A 154 -14.46 -14.67 -8.92
N TYR A 155 -14.99 -15.48 -9.85
CA TYR A 155 -16.01 -15.03 -10.80
C TYR A 155 -17.26 -14.46 -10.10
N ARG A 156 -17.69 -15.09 -9.01
CA ARG A 156 -18.86 -14.65 -8.25
C ARG A 156 -18.60 -13.33 -7.53
N LEU A 157 -17.43 -13.17 -6.90
CA LEU A 157 -17.02 -11.91 -6.26
C LEU A 157 -16.89 -10.78 -7.28
N GLN A 158 -16.22 -11.02 -8.42
CA GLN A 158 -16.15 -10.06 -9.52
C GLN A 158 -17.55 -9.66 -10.00
N ARG A 159 -18.46 -10.62 -10.19
CA ARG A 159 -19.83 -10.33 -10.61
C ARG A 159 -20.60 -9.49 -9.59
N ILE A 160 -20.38 -9.72 -8.29
CA ILE A 160 -20.99 -8.90 -7.22
C ILE A 160 -20.46 -7.47 -7.31
N ILE A 161 -19.15 -7.29 -7.39
CA ILE A 161 -18.49 -5.98 -7.46
C ILE A 161 -18.93 -5.20 -8.69
N SER A 162 -18.87 -5.79 -9.89
CA SER A 162 -19.27 -5.08 -11.13
C SER A 162 -20.74 -4.68 -11.14
N LYS A 163 -21.62 -5.44 -10.47
CA LYS A 163 -23.04 -5.08 -10.33
C LYS A 163 -23.27 -3.99 -9.29
N ALA A 164 -22.54 -4.02 -8.18
CA ALA A 164 -22.60 -3.00 -7.13
C ALA A 164 -22.14 -1.63 -7.65
N MET A 165 -21.13 -1.63 -8.52
CA MET A 165 -20.58 -0.42 -9.13
C MET A 165 -21.32 0.08 -10.38
N GLY A 166 -22.47 -0.51 -10.74
CA GLY A 166 -23.21 -0.06 -11.93
C GLY A 166 -22.60 -0.42 -13.29
N ILE A 167 -21.48 -1.15 -13.33
CA ILE A 167 -20.79 -1.53 -14.59
C ILE A 167 -21.59 -2.59 -15.36
N ARG A 168 -22.31 -3.47 -14.65
CA ARG A 168 -23.04 -4.59 -15.27
C ARG A 168 -24.52 -4.59 -14.91
N SER A 169 -25.36 -4.69 -15.94
CA SER A 169 -26.82 -4.86 -15.80
C SER A 169 -27.21 -6.34 -15.59
N PRO A 170 -28.29 -6.65 -14.82
CA PRO A 170 -29.05 -5.70 -13.98
C PRO A 170 -28.27 -5.33 -12.71
N HIS A 171 -28.39 -4.06 -12.32
CA HIS A 171 -27.80 -3.49 -11.11
C HIS A 171 -28.57 -3.95 -9.86
N TYR A 172 -27.95 -3.82 -8.70
CA TYR A 172 -28.62 -4.07 -7.43
C TYR A 172 -29.54 -2.91 -7.07
N LEU A 173 -30.72 -3.22 -6.52
CA LEU A 173 -31.64 -2.20 -6.01
C LEU A 173 -31.39 -1.86 -4.54
N ASN A 174 -30.73 -2.76 -3.80
CA ASN A 174 -30.44 -2.59 -2.38
C ASN A 174 -29.24 -3.44 -1.95
N VAL A 175 -28.59 -3.03 -0.86
CA VAL A 175 -27.42 -3.72 -0.29
C VAL A 175 -27.77 -5.11 0.24
N SER A 176 -29.02 -5.36 0.63
CA SER A 176 -29.45 -6.68 1.11
C SER A 176 -29.32 -7.78 0.04
N GLU A 177 -29.53 -7.44 -1.24
CA GLU A 177 -29.28 -8.36 -2.36
C GLU A 177 -27.79 -8.68 -2.52
N ILE A 178 -26.93 -7.68 -2.37
CA ILE A 178 -25.46 -7.85 -2.38
C ILE A 178 -25.06 -8.83 -1.28
N GLN A 179 -25.50 -8.56 -0.05
CA GLN A 179 -25.21 -9.38 1.13
C GLN A 179 -25.63 -10.85 0.93
N LYS A 180 -26.82 -11.10 0.36
CA LYS A 180 -27.34 -12.45 0.08
C LYS A 180 -26.54 -13.19 -0.98
N GLN A 181 -25.92 -12.49 -1.94
CA GLN A 181 -25.14 -13.12 -3.01
C GLN A 181 -23.72 -13.49 -2.60
N ILE A 182 -23.19 -12.92 -1.52
CA ILE A 182 -21.87 -13.26 -0.98
C ILE A 182 -21.85 -14.76 -0.58
N PRO A 183 -20.87 -15.55 -1.05
CA PRO A 183 -20.77 -16.97 -0.71
C PRO A 183 -20.72 -17.23 0.79
N ARG A 184 -21.40 -18.29 1.25
CA ARG A 184 -21.11 -18.89 2.56
C ARG A 184 -20.07 -19.98 2.36
N TYR A 185 -18.97 -19.90 3.10
CA TYR A 185 -17.95 -20.94 3.11
C TYR A 185 -18.12 -21.80 4.35
N GLU A 186 -18.52 -23.05 4.16
CA GLU A 186 -18.51 -24.09 5.19
C GLU A 186 -17.22 -24.89 5.05
N GLU A 187 -16.39 -24.90 6.09
CA GLU A 187 -15.22 -25.79 6.16
C GLU A 187 -15.72 -27.23 6.15
N LYS A 188 -15.40 -27.96 5.08
CA LYS A 188 -15.64 -29.40 5.05
C LYS A 188 -14.56 -30.06 5.90
N ASP A 189 -14.96 -30.73 6.98
CA ASP A 189 -14.10 -31.63 7.77
C ASP A 189 -13.26 -32.50 6.83
N ARG A 190 -11.93 -32.33 6.86
CA ARG A 190 -11.00 -33.12 6.02
C ARG A 190 -11.21 -34.63 6.24
N ASP A 191 -11.61 -35.04 7.44
CA ASP A 191 -11.83 -36.44 7.82
C ASP A 191 -13.07 -37.06 7.13
N LYS A 192 -14.12 -36.29 6.86
CA LYS A 192 -15.31 -36.78 6.12
C LYS A 192 -15.06 -36.97 4.63
N ILE A 193 -14.10 -36.24 4.06
CA ILE A 193 -13.76 -36.33 2.62
C ILE A 193 -12.95 -37.60 2.32
N LEU A 194 -12.06 -38.03 3.22
CA LEU A 194 -11.30 -39.27 3.05
C LEU A 194 -12.22 -40.51 3.05
N ASN A 195 -13.21 -40.57 3.95
CA ASN A 195 -14.13 -41.70 4.04
C ASN A 195 -15.11 -41.83 2.85
N ASN A 196 -15.49 -40.72 2.21
CA ASN A 196 -16.42 -40.76 1.06
C ASN A 196 -15.74 -41.01 -0.30
N LYS A 197 -14.41 -40.88 -0.40
CA LYS A 197 -13.65 -41.17 -1.64
C LYS A 197 -13.56 -42.67 -1.96
N GLY A 198 -13.72 -43.55 -0.97
CA GLY A 198 -13.73 -45.01 -1.17
C GLY A 198 -14.94 -45.55 -1.94
N LYS A 199 -16.11 -44.88 -1.85
CA LYS A 199 -17.36 -45.37 -2.46
C LYS A 199 -17.58 -44.91 -3.90
N ARG A 200 -16.95 -43.82 -4.34
CA ARG A 200 -17.17 -43.24 -5.70
C ARG A 200 -16.27 -43.80 -6.80
N ARG A 201 -15.14 -44.45 -6.47
CA ARG A 201 -14.20 -44.99 -7.48
C ARG A 201 -14.73 -46.18 -8.29
N LYS A 202 -15.74 -46.93 -7.81
CA LYS A 202 -16.29 -48.07 -8.55
C LYS A 202 -17.29 -47.72 -9.66
N LYS A 203 -17.85 -46.50 -9.71
CA LYS A 203 -18.91 -46.15 -10.68
C LYS A 203 -18.44 -45.34 -11.90
N VAL A 204 -17.26 -44.72 -11.89
CA VAL A 204 -16.85 -43.77 -12.95
C VAL A 204 -16.05 -44.42 -14.09
N CYS A 205 -15.35 -45.54 -13.85
CA CYS A 205 -14.51 -46.18 -14.87
C CYS A 205 -15.28 -46.76 -16.06
N ILE A 206 -16.57 -47.08 -15.92
CA ILE A 206 -17.37 -47.69 -16.99
C ILE A 206 -17.88 -46.64 -18.00
N THR A 207 -18.11 -45.39 -17.58
CA THR A 207 -18.71 -44.33 -18.43
C THR A 207 -17.71 -43.56 -19.31
N VAL A 208 -16.43 -43.50 -18.93
CA VAL A 208 -15.44 -42.64 -19.64
C VAL A 208 -14.94 -43.26 -20.95
N VAL A 209 -15.00 -44.58 -21.10
CA VAL A 209 -14.50 -45.27 -22.30
C VAL A 209 -15.41 -45.05 -23.52
N LEU A 210 -16.71 -44.83 -23.31
CA LEU A 210 -17.66 -44.65 -24.42
C LEU A 210 -17.69 -43.21 -24.99
N SER A 211 -17.32 -42.19 -24.21
CA SER A 211 -17.38 -40.78 -24.64
C SER A 211 -16.18 -40.32 -25.49
N ILE A 212 -15.04 -41.00 -25.41
CA ILE A 212 -13.81 -40.60 -26.12
C ILE A 212 -13.88 -40.97 -27.61
N VAL A 213 -14.59 -42.06 -27.96
CA VAL A 213 -14.70 -42.52 -29.36
C VAL A 213 -15.66 -41.64 -30.17
N PHE A 214 -16.70 -41.07 -29.55
CA PHE A 214 -17.68 -40.23 -30.27
C PHE A 214 -17.25 -38.77 -30.43
N GLY A 215 -16.49 -38.22 -29.47
CA GLY A 215 -16.02 -36.84 -29.50
C GLY A 215 -14.93 -36.57 -30.54
N GLY A 216 -14.05 -37.55 -30.79
CA GLY A 216 -12.98 -37.43 -31.80
C GLY A 216 -13.49 -37.40 -33.25
N TYR A 217 -14.58 -38.13 -33.54
CA TYR A 217 -15.16 -38.20 -34.88
C TYR A 217 -15.88 -36.91 -35.31
N LEU A 218 -16.50 -36.19 -34.36
CA LEU A 218 -17.21 -34.93 -34.64
C LEU A 218 -16.27 -33.73 -34.79
N PHE A 219 -15.09 -33.77 -34.17
CA PHE A 219 -14.16 -32.64 -34.17
C PHE A 219 -13.38 -32.51 -35.49
N ILE A 220 -13.13 -33.62 -36.19
CA ILE A 220 -12.40 -33.63 -37.46
C ILE A 220 -13.27 -33.10 -38.61
N ASN A 221 -14.56 -33.47 -38.67
CA ASN A 221 -15.48 -33.03 -39.73
C ASN A 221 -15.91 -31.55 -39.62
N ALA A 222 -15.83 -30.96 -38.42
CA ALA A 222 -16.21 -29.57 -38.19
C ALA A 222 -15.12 -28.57 -38.62
N TRP A 223 -13.85 -28.99 -38.61
CA TRP A 223 -12.72 -28.13 -38.95
C TRP A 223 -12.54 -27.98 -40.48
N GLU A 224 -12.80 -29.05 -41.23
CA GLU A 224 -12.65 -29.06 -42.70
C GLU A 224 -13.73 -28.26 -43.46
N ASN A 225 -14.89 -28.00 -42.82
CA ASN A 225 -15.99 -27.22 -43.39
C ASN A 225 -15.90 -25.70 -43.11
N ALA A 226 -15.21 -25.30 -42.04
CA ALA A 226 -15.03 -23.88 -41.69
C ALA A 226 -14.03 -23.17 -42.63
N GLU A 227 -13.05 -23.90 -43.15
CA GLU A 227 -12.01 -23.36 -44.04
C GLU A 227 -12.53 -23.10 -45.46
N LYS A 228 -13.54 -23.86 -45.93
CA LYS A 228 -14.20 -23.68 -47.23
C LYS A 228 -15.25 -22.55 -47.24
N ALA A 229 -15.74 -22.13 -46.07
CA ALA A 229 -16.70 -21.01 -45.92
C ALA A 229 -15.99 -19.65 -46.01
N ASN A 230 -14.81 -19.51 -45.38
CA ASN A 230 -14.05 -18.25 -45.36
C ASN A 230 -13.45 -17.87 -46.72
N GLN A 231 -13.16 -18.83 -47.62
CA GLN A 231 -12.70 -18.52 -48.98
C GLN A 231 -13.82 -18.09 -49.95
N ARG A 232 -15.11 -18.28 -49.59
CA ARG A 232 -16.26 -17.91 -50.43
C ARG A 232 -16.83 -16.52 -50.13
N GLU A 233 -16.57 -15.96 -48.94
CA GLU A 233 -16.97 -14.59 -48.61
C GLU A 233 -15.99 -13.53 -49.14
N MET A 234 -14.72 -13.89 -49.38
CA MET A 234 -13.70 -12.97 -49.91
C MET A 234 -13.81 -12.69 -51.43
N LYS A 235 -14.82 -13.25 -52.13
CA LYS A 235 -15.06 -13.03 -53.58
C LYS A 235 -16.41 -12.38 -53.90
N ARG A 236 -17.14 -11.85 -52.92
CA ARG A 236 -18.45 -11.24 -53.15
C ARG A 236 -18.63 -9.88 -52.47
N THR A 237 -17.68 -8.97 -52.70
CA THR A 237 -17.93 -7.52 -52.56
C THR A 237 -16.88 -6.72 -53.34
N GLU A 238 -16.82 -6.95 -54.65
CA GLU A 238 -16.34 -5.94 -55.60
C GLU A 238 -17.53 -5.56 -56.48
N SER A 239 -18.32 -4.59 -56.02
CA SER A 239 -19.01 -3.61 -56.86
C SER A 239 -19.87 -2.72 -55.97
N SER A 240 -19.33 -1.57 -55.60
CA SER A 240 -19.91 -0.26 -55.88
C SER A 240 -19.32 0.75 -54.90
N LYS A 241 -18.60 1.72 -55.46
CA LYS A 241 -17.97 2.87 -54.80
C LYS A 241 -18.88 3.51 -53.75
N SER A 242 -18.49 3.45 -52.47
CA SER A 242 -18.78 4.47 -51.42
C SER A 242 -18.39 3.98 -50.02
N GLU A 243 -17.09 3.78 -49.73
CA GLU A 243 -16.70 3.44 -48.34
C GLU A 243 -15.24 3.82 -48.01
N GLU A 244 -14.99 5.13 -47.89
CA GLU A 244 -13.72 5.65 -47.32
C GLU A 244 -13.93 6.38 -45.97
N LYS A 245 -15.13 6.26 -45.35
CA LYS A 245 -15.45 6.92 -44.06
C LYS A 245 -15.91 5.98 -42.93
N LYS A 246 -15.95 4.66 -43.15
CA LYS A 246 -16.39 3.68 -42.12
C LYS A 246 -15.26 2.82 -41.53
N SER A 247 -14.15 2.58 -42.23
CA SER A 247 -13.03 1.78 -41.74
C SER A 247 -12.20 2.52 -40.67
N GLU A 248 -11.98 3.83 -40.82
CA GLU A 248 -11.30 4.66 -39.81
C GLU A 248 -12.03 4.67 -38.46
N LYS A 249 -13.37 4.77 -38.47
CA LYS A 249 -14.17 4.81 -37.23
C LYS A 249 -14.18 3.49 -36.46
N SER A 250 -13.98 2.34 -37.13
CA SER A 250 -13.89 1.04 -36.45
C SER A 250 -12.50 0.82 -35.83
N ASP A 251 -11.43 1.19 -36.53
CA ASP A 251 -10.06 1.06 -36.02
C ASP A 251 -9.79 2.00 -34.85
N ASP A 252 -10.28 3.25 -34.89
CA ASP A 252 -10.17 4.19 -33.77
C ASP A 252 -10.92 3.71 -32.53
N ARG A 253 -12.07 3.06 -32.70
CA ARG A 253 -12.82 2.46 -31.57
C ARG A 253 -12.10 1.28 -30.94
N ILE A 254 -11.40 0.47 -31.73
CA ILE A 254 -10.62 -0.67 -31.23
C ILE A 254 -9.38 -0.15 -30.49
N LYS A 255 -8.64 0.79 -31.08
CA LYS A 255 -7.47 1.43 -30.44
C LYS A 255 -7.83 2.10 -29.12
N LYS A 256 -8.97 2.81 -29.07
CA LYS A 256 -9.47 3.44 -27.84
C LYS A 256 -9.77 2.42 -26.74
N LYS A 257 -10.43 1.29 -27.07
CA LYS A 257 -10.73 0.23 -26.10
C LYS A 257 -9.48 -0.48 -25.57
N ILE A 258 -8.48 -0.68 -26.44
CA ILE A 258 -7.18 -1.25 -26.04
C ILE A 258 -6.48 -0.30 -25.07
N TYR A 259 -6.45 0.99 -25.40
CA TYR A 259 -5.86 2.03 -24.56
C TYR A 259 -6.54 2.12 -23.19
N GLU A 260 -7.87 2.16 -23.14
CA GLU A 260 -8.64 2.19 -21.88
C GLU A 260 -8.33 0.96 -21.01
N ARG A 261 -8.24 -0.23 -21.60
CA ARG A 261 -7.93 -1.46 -20.87
C ARG A 261 -6.48 -1.50 -20.37
N ASP A 262 -5.53 -1.01 -21.16
CA ASP A 262 -4.13 -0.90 -20.73
C ASP A 262 -3.97 0.10 -19.58
N GLU A 263 -4.74 1.19 -19.59
CA GLU A 263 -4.76 2.16 -18.51
C GLU A 263 -5.28 1.53 -17.21
N GLU A 264 -6.35 0.73 -17.26
CA GLU A 264 -6.86 0.00 -16.09
C GLU A 264 -5.80 -0.95 -15.50
N TYR A 265 -5.08 -1.69 -16.34
CA TYR A 265 -4.01 -2.59 -15.88
C TYR A 265 -2.80 -1.82 -15.35
N LEU A 266 -2.47 -0.68 -15.94
CA LEU A 266 -1.40 0.20 -15.47
C LEU A 266 -1.73 0.77 -14.10
N GLU A 267 -2.92 1.35 -13.92
CA GLU A 267 -3.39 1.88 -12.64
C GLU A 267 -3.36 0.80 -11.55
N LEU A 268 -3.83 -0.41 -11.88
CA LEU A 268 -3.79 -1.53 -10.96
C LEU A 268 -2.34 -1.96 -10.63
N ALA A 269 -1.45 -1.98 -11.63
CA ALA A 269 -0.05 -2.29 -11.42
C ALA A 269 0.64 -1.28 -10.50
N LEU A 270 0.39 0.02 -10.71
CA LEU A 270 0.92 1.12 -9.91
C LEU A 270 0.36 1.08 -8.49
N ALA A 271 -0.94 0.83 -8.32
CA ALA A 271 -1.53 0.67 -6.99
C ALA A 271 -0.88 -0.48 -6.21
N TYR A 272 -0.67 -1.64 -6.86
CA TYR A 272 0.03 -2.75 -6.21
C TYR A 272 1.48 -2.43 -5.87
N PHE A 273 2.19 -1.73 -6.75
CA PHE A 273 3.60 -1.40 -6.55
C PHE A 273 3.80 -0.31 -5.48
N LEU A 274 3.11 0.82 -5.63
CA LEU A 274 3.34 2.03 -4.85
C LEU A 274 2.61 1.99 -3.50
N ASN A 275 1.35 1.56 -3.49
CA ASN A 275 0.47 1.68 -2.33
C ASN A 275 0.42 0.39 -1.50
N VAL A 276 0.41 -0.78 -2.16
CA VAL A 276 0.29 -2.08 -1.48
C VAL A 276 1.66 -2.71 -1.19
N GLY A 277 2.66 -2.46 -2.03
CA GLY A 277 3.97 -3.13 -1.95
C GLY A 277 3.95 -4.60 -2.39
N ASP A 278 3.03 -5.00 -3.27
CA ASP A 278 2.94 -6.36 -3.84
C ASP A 278 3.48 -6.38 -5.27
N MET A 279 4.80 -6.54 -5.39
CA MET A 279 5.51 -6.55 -6.67
C MET A 279 5.02 -7.69 -7.57
N LYS A 280 4.67 -8.85 -7.00
CA LYS A 280 4.19 -10.01 -7.78
C LYS A 280 2.85 -9.72 -8.46
N LYS A 281 1.89 -9.13 -7.74
CA LYS A 281 0.60 -8.72 -8.32
C LYS A 281 0.77 -7.58 -9.32
N SER A 282 1.65 -6.61 -9.04
CA SER A 282 1.98 -5.54 -9.99
C SER A 282 2.49 -6.12 -11.32
N LEU A 283 3.50 -6.99 -11.25
CA LEU A 283 4.08 -7.65 -12.43
C LEU A 283 3.04 -8.49 -13.19
N LYS A 284 2.09 -9.12 -12.49
CA LYS A 284 0.97 -9.86 -13.12
C LYS A 284 0.06 -8.93 -13.93
N CYS A 285 -0.25 -7.73 -13.42
CA CYS A 285 -1.04 -6.73 -14.14
C CYS A 285 -0.31 -6.25 -15.39
N LEU A 286 0.99 -5.96 -15.27
CA LEU A 286 1.82 -5.56 -16.42
C LEU A 286 1.98 -6.66 -17.48
N ASN A 287 1.73 -7.94 -17.15
CA ASN A 287 1.69 -9.03 -18.14
C ASN A 287 0.39 -9.05 -18.97
N GLN A 288 -0.64 -8.30 -18.57
CA GLN A 288 -1.91 -8.21 -19.30
C GLN A 288 -2.01 -6.99 -20.22
N MET A 289 -1.04 -6.07 -20.14
CA MET A 289 -1.00 -4.88 -21.00
C MET A 289 -0.61 -5.26 -22.44
N GLU A 290 -1.22 -4.60 -23.42
CA GLU A 290 -0.84 -4.70 -24.83
C GLU A 290 0.39 -3.83 -25.14
N ASN A 291 0.53 -2.66 -24.52
CA ASN A 291 1.72 -1.81 -24.61
C ASN A 291 2.92 -2.49 -23.93
N GLN A 292 3.61 -3.32 -24.71
CA GLN A 292 4.77 -4.09 -24.24
C GLN A 292 5.94 -3.20 -23.84
N THR A 293 6.13 -2.05 -24.50
CA THR A 293 7.25 -1.15 -24.22
C THR A 293 7.12 -0.56 -22.81
N LEU A 294 5.97 0.02 -22.48
CA LEU A 294 5.70 0.53 -21.14
C LEU A 294 5.78 -0.57 -20.08
N ALA A 295 5.13 -1.71 -20.36
CA ALA A 295 5.10 -2.84 -19.45
C ALA A 295 6.51 -3.41 -19.15
N VAL A 296 7.37 -3.56 -20.16
CA VAL A 296 8.73 -4.10 -19.99
C VAL A 296 9.60 -3.17 -19.15
N ASN A 297 9.55 -1.85 -19.43
CA ASN A 297 10.34 -0.88 -18.68
C ASN A 297 9.88 -0.81 -17.21
N LEU A 298 8.57 -0.78 -16.94
CA LEU A 298 8.03 -0.83 -15.58
C LEU A 298 8.39 -2.13 -14.85
N LYS A 299 8.28 -3.29 -15.52
CA LYS A 299 8.70 -4.58 -14.93
C LYS A 299 10.16 -4.56 -14.52
N ARG A 300 11.03 -3.90 -15.31
CA ARG A 300 12.46 -3.80 -15.00
C ARG A 300 12.68 -2.96 -13.74
N LEU A 301 12.00 -1.82 -13.61
CA LEU A 301 12.00 -0.98 -12.40
C LEU A 301 11.54 -1.78 -11.17
N ILE A 302 10.36 -2.38 -11.24
CA ILE A 302 9.77 -3.11 -10.10
C ILE A 302 10.65 -4.26 -9.64
N LYS A 303 11.27 -5.02 -10.56
CA LYS A 303 12.17 -6.13 -10.21
C LYS A 303 13.48 -5.66 -9.57
N ALA A 304 14.02 -4.52 -10.01
CA ALA A 304 15.22 -3.94 -9.40
C ALA A 304 14.91 -3.47 -7.98
N TYR A 305 13.77 -2.79 -7.82
CA TYR A 305 13.28 -2.34 -6.51
C TYR A 305 13.01 -3.49 -5.55
N GLU A 306 12.33 -4.56 -5.99
CA GLU A 306 12.08 -5.76 -5.16
C GLU A 306 13.37 -6.36 -4.61
N LYS A 307 14.45 -6.33 -5.39
CA LYS A 307 15.76 -6.86 -5.01
C LYS A 307 16.66 -5.86 -4.29
N GLN A 308 16.24 -4.60 -4.20
CA GLN A 308 17.06 -3.47 -3.75
C GLN A 308 18.44 -3.46 -4.44
N LYS A 309 18.47 -3.78 -5.74
CA LYS A 309 19.70 -3.96 -6.50
C LYS A 309 19.52 -3.62 -7.98
N VAL A 310 20.45 -2.81 -8.51
CA VAL A 310 20.54 -2.51 -9.94
C VAL A 310 20.83 -3.80 -10.72
N PRO A 311 20.11 -4.09 -11.82
CA PRO A 311 20.40 -5.23 -12.68
C PRO A 311 21.83 -5.17 -13.25
N GLU A 312 22.41 -6.33 -13.61
CA GLU A 312 23.74 -6.40 -14.24
C GLU A 312 23.85 -5.53 -15.51
N GLU A 313 22.73 -5.33 -16.20
CA GLU A 313 22.60 -4.44 -17.36
C GLU A 313 22.24 -3.01 -16.93
N ALA A 314 23.12 -2.35 -16.15
CA ALA A 314 22.85 -1.03 -15.55
C ALA A 314 22.48 0.04 -16.59
N GLU A 315 23.14 0.06 -17.75
CA GLU A 315 22.80 0.97 -18.87
C GLU A 315 21.37 0.76 -19.38
N LYS A 316 20.92 -0.49 -19.50
CA LYS A 316 19.55 -0.79 -19.92
C LYS A 316 18.53 -0.42 -18.84
N PHE A 317 18.94 -0.48 -17.57
CA PHE A 317 18.12 0.00 -16.46
C PHE A 317 17.95 1.53 -16.51
N ALA A 318 19.05 2.27 -16.67
CA ALA A 318 19.01 3.73 -16.83
C ALA A 318 18.17 4.14 -18.06
N ALA A 319 18.34 3.45 -19.19
CA ALA A 319 17.53 3.67 -20.39
C ALA A 319 16.03 3.41 -20.16
N SER A 320 15.68 2.39 -19.34
CA SER A 320 14.29 2.17 -18.94
C SER A 320 13.74 3.32 -18.10
N LEU A 321 14.52 3.84 -17.16
CA LEU A 321 14.08 4.98 -16.35
C LEU A 321 13.89 6.23 -17.21
N ALA A 322 14.81 6.52 -18.12
CA ALA A 322 14.68 7.66 -19.05
C ALA A 322 13.46 7.52 -19.98
N TYR A 323 13.20 6.32 -20.50
CA TYR A 323 12.00 6.05 -21.29
C TYR A 323 10.74 6.35 -20.48
N LEU A 324 10.69 5.83 -19.26
CA LEU A 324 9.50 5.99 -18.45
C LEU A 324 9.32 7.46 -18.00
N GLU A 325 10.41 8.16 -17.64
CA GLU A 325 10.40 9.59 -17.34
C GLU A 325 9.72 10.38 -18.47
N ASN A 326 10.02 10.04 -19.72
CA ASN A 326 9.37 10.64 -20.88
C ASN A 326 7.88 10.23 -21.02
N GLU A 327 7.55 8.94 -20.87
CA GLU A 327 6.15 8.47 -20.89
C GLU A 327 5.29 9.16 -19.82
N TRP A 328 5.87 9.47 -18.66
CA TRP A 328 5.15 10.12 -17.58
C TRP A 328 4.93 11.61 -17.78
N LYS A 329 5.72 12.31 -18.61
CA LYS A 329 5.52 13.76 -18.86
C LYS A 329 4.13 14.09 -19.39
N GLU A 330 3.62 13.29 -20.33
CA GLU A 330 2.28 13.51 -20.89
C GLU A 330 1.18 12.99 -19.96
N ARG A 331 1.45 11.92 -19.21
CA ARG A 331 0.47 11.27 -18.31
C ARG A 331 0.30 12.02 -16.98
N SER A 332 1.35 12.65 -16.47
CA SER A 332 1.34 13.40 -15.21
C SER A 332 0.49 14.67 -15.31
N MET A 333 0.36 15.25 -16.50
CA MET A 333 -0.51 16.40 -16.77
C MET A 333 -2.01 16.07 -16.68
N GLN A 334 -2.38 14.79 -16.67
CA GLN A 334 -3.79 14.38 -16.66
C GLN A 334 -4.43 14.47 -15.27
N SER A 335 -3.66 14.23 -14.19
CA SER A 335 -4.13 14.36 -12.81
C SER A 335 -2.97 14.38 -11.82
N GLU A 336 -3.17 15.05 -10.68
CA GLU A 336 -2.20 15.10 -9.57
C GLU A 336 -1.85 13.71 -9.01
N GLU A 337 -2.81 12.76 -8.98
CA GLU A 337 -2.53 11.39 -8.52
C GLU A 337 -1.59 10.67 -9.50
N LYS A 338 -1.80 10.81 -10.82
CA LYS A 338 -0.86 10.26 -11.81
C LYS A 338 0.51 10.92 -11.73
N LYS A 339 0.57 12.22 -11.44
CA LYS A 339 1.82 12.94 -11.18
C LYS A 339 2.56 12.37 -9.97
N LYS A 340 1.87 12.19 -8.85
CA LYS A 340 2.41 11.57 -7.63
C LYS A 340 2.92 10.15 -7.89
N GLN A 341 2.14 9.33 -8.59
CA GLN A 341 2.54 7.97 -8.95
C GLN A 341 3.78 7.95 -9.86
N ALA A 342 3.87 8.87 -10.81
CA ALA A 342 5.05 9.02 -11.65
C ALA A 342 6.29 9.38 -10.81
N ILE A 343 6.18 10.37 -9.92
CA ILE A 343 7.26 10.77 -9.02
C ILE A 343 7.69 9.59 -8.14
N GLN A 344 6.76 8.92 -7.45
CA GLN A 344 7.09 7.78 -6.58
C GLN A 344 7.71 6.60 -7.36
N CYS A 345 7.23 6.33 -8.58
CA CYS A 345 7.87 5.33 -9.45
C CYS A 345 9.32 5.73 -9.77
N LEU A 346 9.52 6.97 -10.22
CA LEU A 346 10.82 7.45 -10.68
C LEU A 346 11.84 7.53 -9.54
N ILE A 347 11.48 8.06 -8.36
CA ILE A 347 12.40 8.12 -7.21
C ILE A 347 12.81 6.71 -6.75
N ARG A 348 11.89 5.74 -6.77
CA ARG A 348 12.19 4.33 -6.46
C ARG A 348 13.12 3.69 -7.48
N GLY A 349 13.07 4.14 -8.73
CA GLY A 349 13.96 3.70 -9.79
C GLY A 349 15.34 4.35 -9.69
N TYR A 350 15.40 5.68 -9.77
CA TYR A 350 16.65 6.46 -9.74
C TYR A 350 17.37 6.34 -8.40
N GLY A 351 16.65 6.18 -7.29
CA GLY A 351 17.25 6.00 -5.97
C GLY A 351 18.09 4.73 -5.82
N LEU A 352 17.93 3.74 -6.72
CA LEU A 352 18.78 2.54 -6.76
C LEU A 352 20.14 2.79 -7.42
N LEU A 353 20.26 3.84 -8.25
CA LEU A 353 21.49 4.19 -8.93
C LEU A 353 22.41 4.99 -8.01
N ASP A 354 23.72 4.81 -8.15
CA ASP A 354 24.75 5.40 -7.27
C ASP A 354 25.58 6.49 -7.99
N ASP A 355 25.01 7.05 -9.05
CA ASP A 355 25.63 8.14 -9.80
C ASP A 355 25.02 9.50 -9.43
N LYS A 356 25.79 10.56 -9.68
CA LYS A 356 25.42 11.93 -9.35
C LYS A 356 24.20 12.41 -10.15
N GLU A 357 24.10 12.07 -11.44
CA GLU A 357 22.98 12.49 -12.29
C GLU A 357 21.65 11.92 -11.76
N SER A 358 21.63 10.65 -11.39
CA SER A 358 20.47 10.00 -10.77
C SER A 358 20.11 10.62 -9.43
N SER A 359 21.08 11.03 -8.62
CA SER A 359 20.84 11.71 -7.35
C SER A 359 20.20 13.09 -7.56
N GLU A 360 20.70 13.88 -8.51
CA GLU A 360 20.10 15.16 -8.90
C GLU A 360 18.65 14.98 -9.41
N LYS A 361 18.40 13.92 -10.19
CA LYS A 361 17.03 13.57 -10.62
C LYS A 361 16.11 13.26 -9.45
N VAL A 362 16.56 12.48 -8.47
CA VAL A 362 15.78 12.19 -7.26
C VAL A 362 15.46 13.48 -6.51
N LEU A 363 16.42 14.37 -6.32
CA LEU A 363 16.19 15.65 -5.63
C LEU A 363 15.17 16.53 -6.35
N ASN A 364 15.27 16.66 -7.67
CA ASN A 364 14.30 17.42 -8.48
C ASN A 364 12.88 16.84 -8.39
N LEU A 365 12.76 15.50 -8.47
CA LEU A 365 11.47 14.80 -8.36
C LEU A 365 10.87 14.95 -6.95
N VAL A 366 11.69 14.89 -5.90
CA VAL A 366 11.23 15.12 -4.54
C VAL A 366 10.76 16.55 -4.36
N GLU A 367 11.51 17.54 -4.83
CA GLU A 367 11.12 18.95 -4.74
C GLU A 367 9.77 19.20 -5.44
N GLU A 368 9.58 18.60 -6.62
CA GLU A 368 8.31 18.63 -7.33
C GLU A 368 7.19 17.94 -6.55
N GLY A 369 7.48 16.79 -5.93
CA GLY A 369 6.53 16.05 -5.11
C GLY A 369 6.06 16.85 -3.90
N LEU A 370 7.01 17.42 -3.15
CA LEU A 370 6.75 18.16 -1.90
C LEU A 370 5.96 19.47 -2.12
N LYS A 371 5.99 20.05 -3.32
CA LYS A 371 5.13 21.20 -3.70
C LYS A 371 3.64 20.84 -3.80
N THR A 372 3.28 19.56 -3.69
CA THR A 372 1.89 19.11 -3.87
C THR A 372 1.14 19.11 -2.53
N ASP A 373 0.12 19.98 -2.40
CA ASP A 373 -0.68 20.20 -1.17
C ASP A 373 -1.44 18.97 -0.62
N TYR A 374 -1.40 17.83 -1.32
CA TYR A 374 -2.17 16.62 -1.02
C TYR A 374 -1.29 15.37 -0.85
N LEU A 375 -0.04 15.49 -0.41
CA LEU A 375 0.76 14.34 0.04
C LEU A 375 0.22 13.78 1.36
N ASN A 376 0.08 12.46 1.47
CA ASN A 376 -0.21 11.84 2.76
C ASN A 376 1.10 11.65 3.53
N ASP A 377 1.03 11.55 4.85
CA ASP A 377 2.23 11.52 5.71
C ASP A 377 3.18 10.38 5.31
N SER A 378 2.64 9.25 4.87
CA SER A 378 3.42 8.11 4.37
C SER A 378 4.19 8.43 3.08
N ALA A 379 3.57 9.12 2.13
CA ALA A 379 4.21 9.49 0.86
C ALA A 379 5.19 10.64 1.07
N LYS A 380 4.87 11.61 1.94
CA LYS A 380 5.79 12.67 2.35
C LYS A 380 7.04 12.05 2.99
N ARG A 381 6.87 11.14 3.94
CA ARG A 381 7.98 10.42 4.58
C ARG A 381 8.84 9.66 3.58
N GLU A 382 8.22 8.97 2.62
CA GLU A 382 8.98 8.27 1.57
C GLU A 382 9.81 9.25 0.73
N LEU A 383 9.24 10.38 0.31
CA LEU A 383 9.97 11.41 -0.44
C LEU A 383 11.16 11.95 0.36
N LEU A 384 10.97 12.26 1.64
CA LEU A 384 12.04 12.75 2.52
C LEU A 384 13.15 11.69 2.69
N GLN A 385 12.81 10.41 2.80
CA GLN A 385 13.81 9.33 2.87
C GLN A 385 14.68 9.27 1.61
N TYR A 386 14.06 9.40 0.43
CA TYR A 386 14.80 9.47 -0.83
C TYR A 386 15.63 10.74 -0.96
N GLN A 387 15.13 11.87 -0.47
CA GLN A 387 15.87 13.13 -0.42
C GLN A 387 17.12 13.02 0.44
N ALA A 388 16.98 12.52 1.66
CA ALA A 388 18.11 12.34 2.58
C ALA A 388 19.16 11.40 1.97
N SER A 389 18.74 10.26 1.41
CA SER A 389 19.65 9.33 0.75
C SER A 389 20.36 9.93 -0.47
N ALA A 390 19.68 10.74 -1.28
CA ALA A 390 20.30 11.42 -2.42
C ALA A 390 21.31 12.49 -1.97
N LEU A 391 20.99 13.27 -0.93
CA LEU A 391 21.91 14.24 -0.33
C LEU A 391 23.16 13.57 0.26
N GLU A 392 23.01 12.39 0.87
CA GLU A 392 24.16 11.60 1.34
C GLU A 392 25.09 11.20 0.19
N LYS A 393 24.54 10.74 -0.94
CA LYS A 393 25.30 10.39 -2.14
C LYS A 393 26.01 11.58 -2.77
N GLU A 394 25.43 12.78 -2.67
CA GLU A 394 26.06 14.04 -3.09
C GLU A 394 27.05 14.62 -2.07
N GLU A 395 27.35 13.90 -0.98
CA GLU A 395 28.19 14.34 0.14
C GLU A 395 27.68 15.59 0.88
N LYS A 396 26.42 15.98 0.68
CA LYS A 396 25.72 17.08 1.39
C LYS A 396 25.20 16.61 2.75
N LYS A 397 26.12 16.18 3.61
CA LYS A 397 25.85 15.51 4.88
C LYS A 397 25.02 16.33 5.86
N GLU A 398 25.28 17.63 5.99
CA GLU A 398 24.53 18.50 6.89
C GLU A 398 23.07 18.64 6.45
N GLU A 399 22.83 18.85 5.15
CA GLU A 399 21.48 18.90 4.58
C GLU A 399 20.74 17.57 4.77
N ALA A 400 21.42 16.44 4.53
CA ALA A 400 20.84 15.11 4.76
C ALA A 400 20.40 14.92 6.22
N ALA A 401 21.22 15.33 7.18
CA ALA A 401 20.89 15.26 8.60
C ALA A 401 19.67 16.12 8.96
N ASN A 402 19.53 17.31 8.35
CA ASN A 402 18.35 18.16 8.55
C ASN A 402 17.06 17.51 8.02
N ILE A 403 17.13 16.78 6.90
CA ILE A 403 15.98 16.02 6.40
C ILE A 403 15.63 14.85 7.34
N TYR A 404 16.63 14.15 7.90
CA TYR A 404 16.36 13.13 8.92
C TYR A 404 15.73 13.71 10.19
N ALA A 405 16.07 14.93 10.56
CA ALA A 405 15.42 15.65 11.66
C ALA A 405 13.92 15.89 11.36
N GLU A 406 13.56 16.27 10.12
CA GLU A 406 12.16 16.40 9.71
C GLU A 406 11.43 15.04 9.76
N ILE A 407 12.06 13.95 9.29
CA ILE A 407 11.47 12.61 9.37
C ILE A 407 11.23 12.18 10.82
N LEU A 408 12.14 12.56 11.72
CA LEU A 408 12.09 12.26 13.14
C LEU A 408 10.91 12.94 13.82
N GLU A 409 10.47 14.14 13.41
CA GLU A 409 9.31 14.82 14.03
C GLU A 409 8.03 13.95 14.02
N ASP A 410 7.84 13.18 12.94
CA ASP A 410 6.68 12.30 12.76
C ASP A 410 6.92 10.85 13.22
N GLU A 411 8.13 10.48 13.66
CA GLU A 411 8.45 9.09 14.05
C GLU A 411 8.04 8.81 15.49
N THR A 412 7.34 7.71 15.73
CA THR A 412 6.81 7.38 17.07
C THR A 412 7.40 6.10 17.63
N GLU A 413 8.01 5.26 16.78
CA GLU A 413 8.60 3.99 17.20
C GLU A 413 10.00 4.23 17.82
N PRO A 414 10.21 3.96 19.13
CA PRO A 414 11.45 4.33 19.82
C PRO A 414 12.72 3.79 19.14
N GLY A 415 12.69 2.54 18.66
CA GLY A 415 13.84 1.94 17.96
C GLY A 415 14.20 2.65 16.65
N LYS A 416 13.20 3.09 15.87
CA LYS A 416 13.45 3.86 14.64
C LYS A 416 13.93 5.28 14.94
N ARG A 417 13.40 5.89 16.00
CA ARG A 417 13.90 7.20 16.47
C ARG A 417 15.37 7.10 16.86
N GLU A 418 15.76 6.03 17.55
CA GLU A 418 17.16 5.77 17.90
C GLU A 418 18.05 5.64 16.66
N GLU A 419 17.61 4.87 15.65
CA GLU A 419 18.31 4.75 14.36
C GLU A 419 18.48 6.10 13.66
N LEU A 420 17.44 6.94 13.64
CA LEU A 420 17.48 8.29 13.07
C LEU A 420 18.45 9.20 13.82
N TYR A 421 18.43 9.19 15.16
CA TYR A 421 19.39 9.94 15.96
C TYR A 421 20.82 9.51 15.65
N LYS A 422 21.11 8.20 15.63
CA LYS A 422 22.44 7.67 15.28
C LYS A 422 22.88 8.13 13.89
N LYS A 423 21.96 8.08 12.91
CA LYS A 423 22.21 8.50 11.54
C LYS A 423 22.55 9.99 11.46
N MET A 424 21.77 10.84 12.13
CA MET A 424 22.01 12.29 12.19
C MET A 424 23.34 12.63 12.84
N VAL A 425 23.69 11.99 13.97
CA VAL A 425 24.97 12.18 14.67
C VAL A 425 26.15 11.86 13.74
N GLN A 426 26.09 10.73 13.05
CA GLN A 426 27.12 10.33 12.09
C GLN A 426 27.27 11.38 10.96
N LEU A 427 26.16 11.88 10.42
CA LEU A 427 26.17 12.85 9.33
C LEU A 427 26.70 14.21 9.78
N TYR A 428 26.25 14.74 10.92
CA TYR A 428 26.75 16.00 11.45
C TYR A 428 28.23 15.92 11.80
N GLU A 429 28.67 14.83 12.42
CA GLU A 429 30.09 14.65 12.73
C GLU A 429 30.95 14.60 11.46
N THR A 430 30.53 13.83 10.46
CA THR A 430 31.27 13.72 9.20
C THR A 430 31.17 14.98 8.32
N ALA A 431 30.26 15.90 8.64
CA ALA A 431 30.19 17.25 8.10
C ALA A 431 31.04 18.28 8.90
N GLY A 432 31.67 17.86 10.00
CA GLY A 432 32.45 18.74 10.88
C GLY A 432 31.61 19.54 11.89
N ARG A 433 30.30 19.30 11.96
CA ARG A 433 29.36 19.95 12.88
C ARG A 433 29.26 19.20 14.20
N ARG A 434 30.36 19.18 14.95
CA ARG A 434 30.47 18.46 16.24
C ARG A 434 29.49 18.99 17.29
N ASP A 435 29.22 20.29 17.26
CA ASP A 435 28.18 20.96 18.06
C ASP A 435 26.83 20.26 17.88
N MET A 436 26.37 20.17 16.63
CA MET A 436 25.07 19.57 16.31
C MET A 436 25.05 18.06 16.56
N ALA A 437 26.15 17.35 16.29
CA ALA A 437 26.28 15.94 16.61
C ALA A 437 26.14 15.68 18.13
N SER A 438 26.76 16.53 18.96
CA SER A 438 26.66 16.45 20.42
C SER A 438 25.25 16.74 20.91
N ASP A 439 24.64 17.83 20.43
CA ASP A 439 23.27 18.22 20.80
C ASP A 439 22.25 17.15 20.40
N THR A 440 22.42 16.55 19.22
CA THR A 440 21.58 15.45 18.73
C THR A 440 21.66 14.23 19.66
N CYS A 441 22.87 13.88 20.15
CA CYS A 441 23.01 12.81 21.13
C CYS A 441 22.27 13.16 22.43
N ILE A 442 22.44 14.37 22.95
CA ILE A 442 21.80 14.81 24.20
C ILE A 442 20.27 14.73 24.07
N GLN A 443 19.72 15.21 22.95
CA GLN A 443 18.29 15.14 22.69
C GLN A 443 17.79 13.69 22.63
N GLY A 444 18.48 12.83 21.88
CA GLY A 444 18.12 11.41 21.76
C GLY A 444 18.21 10.66 23.09
N ILE A 445 19.23 10.93 23.92
CA ILE A 445 19.36 10.34 25.26
C ILE A 445 18.25 10.82 26.18
N LYS A 446 17.94 12.13 26.17
CA LYS A 446 16.86 12.69 27.00
C LYS A 446 15.51 12.06 26.67
N GLU A 447 15.27 11.78 25.40
CA GLU A 447 13.99 11.21 24.96
C GLU A 447 13.91 9.69 25.16
N LEU A 448 15.00 8.97 24.84
CA LEU A 448 14.99 7.50 24.81
C LEU A 448 15.49 6.87 26.12
N GLY A 449 16.31 7.58 26.90
CA GLY A 449 16.84 7.21 28.23
C GLY A 449 17.79 5.99 28.27
N GLU A 450 17.39 4.93 27.59
CA GLU A 450 17.99 3.59 27.62
C GLU A 450 19.01 3.36 26.49
N SER A 451 19.23 4.31 25.59
CA SER A 451 20.18 4.13 24.47
C SER A 451 21.63 4.26 24.95
N GLU A 452 22.25 3.12 25.25
CA GLU A 452 23.68 3.03 25.56
C GLU A 452 24.55 3.57 24.41
N GLU A 453 24.22 3.23 23.17
CA GLU A 453 25.02 3.64 22.00
C GLU A 453 25.08 5.17 21.83
N LEU A 454 23.96 5.88 22.06
CA LEU A 454 23.96 7.34 22.02
C LEU A 454 24.77 7.93 23.18
N LYS A 455 24.70 7.35 24.39
CA LYS A 455 25.54 7.75 25.54
C LYS A 455 27.02 7.59 25.21
N LEU A 456 27.42 6.42 24.70
CA LEU A 456 28.81 6.13 24.30
C LEU A 456 29.30 7.06 23.21
N THR A 457 28.46 7.33 22.21
CA THR A 457 28.78 8.26 21.11
C THR A 457 28.98 9.67 21.64
N HIS A 458 28.10 10.14 22.53
CA HIS A 458 28.25 11.44 23.17
C HIS A 458 29.53 11.54 23.99
N ILE A 459 29.86 10.54 24.81
CA ILE A 459 31.10 10.48 25.59
C ILE A 459 32.31 10.60 24.67
N ARG A 460 32.34 9.86 23.56
CA ARG A 460 33.41 9.95 22.57
C ARG A 460 33.52 11.37 22.00
N LEU A 461 32.41 11.98 21.60
CA LEU A 461 32.39 13.33 21.03
C LEU A 461 32.97 14.38 22.01
N ILE A 462 32.50 14.40 23.26
CA ILE A 462 32.96 15.37 24.26
C ILE A 462 34.38 15.10 24.77
N CYS A 463 34.84 13.85 24.74
CA CYS A 463 36.23 13.51 25.06
C CYS A 463 37.19 13.91 23.92
N ALA A 464 36.77 13.73 22.67
CA ALA A 464 37.56 14.08 21.50
C ALA A 464 37.61 15.59 21.24
N ASP A 465 36.66 16.37 21.76
CA ASP A 465 36.61 17.81 21.54
C ASP A 465 37.60 18.58 22.45
N PRO A 466 38.61 19.26 21.89
CA PRO A 466 39.57 20.03 22.67
C PRO A 466 38.98 21.29 23.32
N VAL A 467 37.80 21.75 22.89
CA VAL A 467 37.13 22.94 23.43
C VAL A 467 36.40 22.59 24.73
N VAL A 468 35.99 21.33 24.91
CA VAL A 468 35.25 20.88 26.10
C VAL A 468 36.20 20.72 27.29
N ASN A 469 35.90 21.40 28.40
CA ASN A 469 36.64 21.22 29.65
C ASN A 469 36.50 19.78 30.17
N ARG A 470 37.63 19.18 30.57
CA ARG A 470 37.70 17.83 31.14
C ARG A 470 36.83 17.65 32.39
N ASP A 471 36.67 18.68 33.22
CA ASP A 471 35.77 18.63 34.37
C ASP A 471 34.30 18.53 33.92
N THR A 472 33.92 19.28 32.89
CA THR A 472 32.57 19.20 32.28
C THR A 472 32.33 17.82 31.67
N CYS A 473 33.34 17.28 30.98
CA CYS A 473 33.31 15.94 30.42
C CYS A 473 33.14 14.87 31.51
N ALA A 474 33.93 14.96 32.58
CA ALA A 474 33.85 14.05 33.73
C ALA A 474 32.47 14.09 34.43
N LEU A 475 31.91 15.29 34.61
CA LEU A 475 30.58 15.47 35.18
C LEU A 475 29.50 14.79 34.32
N LYS A 476 29.56 14.95 32.99
CA LYS A 476 28.58 14.34 32.09
C LYS A 476 28.70 12.82 32.03
N ILE A 477 29.93 12.28 32.02
CA ILE A 477 30.15 10.82 32.09
C ILE A 477 29.63 10.28 33.43
N LYS A 478 29.84 11.00 34.54
CA LYS A 478 29.33 10.61 35.86
C LYS A 478 27.81 10.54 35.88
N GLU A 479 27.12 11.50 35.26
CA GLU A 479 25.66 11.49 35.10
C GLU A 479 25.21 10.19 34.40
N TYR A 480 25.78 9.87 33.24
CA TYR A 480 25.41 8.67 32.48
C TYR A 480 25.69 7.36 33.21
N VAL A 481 26.84 7.23 33.87
CA VAL A 481 27.18 6.03 34.65
C VAL A 481 26.30 5.87 35.90
N THR A 482 25.81 6.98 36.46
CA THR A 482 24.92 6.95 37.63
C THR A 482 23.51 6.53 37.24
N GLU A 483 23.03 7.00 36.08
CA GLU A 483 21.74 6.60 35.52
C GLU A 483 21.74 5.17 34.98
N ASP A 484 22.90 4.71 34.50
CA ASP A 484 23.07 3.44 33.80
C ASP A 484 24.36 2.76 34.25
N THR A 485 24.25 1.96 35.31
CA THR A 485 25.40 1.30 35.93
C THR A 485 26.02 0.22 35.04
N GLU A 486 25.26 -0.33 34.09
CA GLU A 486 25.72 -1.37 33.16
C GLU A 486 26.73 -0.81 32.14
N LEU A 487 26.70 0.51 31.91
CA LEU A 487 27.66 1.20 31.03
C LEU A 487 29.13 0.98 31.43
N LEU A 488 29.42 0.77 32.72
CA LEU A 488 30.78 0.46 33.19
C LEU A 488 31.27 -0.92 32.73
N GLU A 489 30.35 -1.86 32.51
CA GLU A 489 30.66 -3.21 32.05
C GLU A 489 30.77 -3.28 30.53
N ASN A 490 30.16 -2.33 29.81
CA ASN A 490 30.14 -2.24 28.35
C ASN A 490 31.55 -2.22 27.75
N ALA A 491 31.77 -3.06 26.73
CA ALA A 491 33.07 -3.25 26.10
C ALA A 491 33.57 -2.00 25.34
N GLU A 492 32.66 -1.21 24.75
CA GLU A 492 33.01 0.03 24.07
C GLU A 492 33.38 1.12 25.08
N PHE A 493 32.65 1.22 26.20
CA PHE A 493 33.02 2.15 27.26
C PHE A 493 34.43 1.87 27.80
N LYS A 494 34.78 0.60 28.00
CA LYS A 494 36.13 0.19 28.41
C LYS A 494 37.21 0.56 27.38
N LYS A 495 36.88 0.64 26.08
CA LYS A 495 37.80 1.17 25.06
C LYS A 495 37.98 2.68 25.24
N LEU A 496 36.88 3.43 25.38
CA LEU A 496 36.92 4.88 25.62
C LEU A 496 37.68 5.23 26.90
N GLN A 497 37.58 4.41 27.95
CA GLN A 497 38.36 4.58 29.17
C GLN A 497 39.86 4.51 28.93
N LYS A 498 40.32 3.58 28.09
CA LYS A 498 41.73 3.45 27.73
C LYS A 498 42.19 4.59 26.82
N GLU A 499 41.37 4.94 25.84
CA GLU A 499 41.69 5.95 24.83
C GLU A 499 41.80 7.36 25.44
N TYR A 500 40.84 7.75 26.27
CA TYR A 500 40.76 9.09 26.86
C TYR A 500 41.18 9.14 28.34
N GLY A 501 41.75 8.06 28.87
CA GLY A 501 42.21 7.99 30.26
C GLY A 501 41.09 8.19 31.30
N ILE A 502 39.87 7.72 31.01
CA ILE A 502 38.72 7.86 31.91
C ILE A 502 38.86 6.86 33.07
N LYS A 503 38.85 7.36 34.32
CA LYS A 503 38.92 6.55 35.55
C LYS A 503 37.65 6.71 36.39
N ALA A 504 37.11 5.60 36.86
CA ALA A 504 35.96 5.55 37.75
C ALA A 504 36.35 4.91 39.10
N GLU A 505 36.45 5.71 40.16
CA GLU A 505 36.83 5.25 41.50
C GLU A 505 35.92 5.91 42.55
N GLY A 506 35.32 5.10 43.45
CA GLY A 506 34.51 5.61 44.57
C GLY A 506 33.31 6.48 44.16
N GLY A 507 32.72 6.26 42.98
CA GLY A 507 31.62 7.07 42.44
C GLY A 507 32.04 8.41 41.84
N ASN A 508 33.35 8.65 41.67
CA ASN A 508 33.89 9.82 40.97
C ASN A 508 34.48 9.40 39.62
N ILE A 509 34.29 10.26 38.62
CA ILE A 509 34.86 10.11 37.27
C ILE A 509 35.96 11.15 37.08
N TRP A 510 37.07 10.73 36.47
CA TRP A 510 38.18 11.58 36.04
C TRP A 510 38.46 11.30 34.58
N VAL A 511 38.81 12.33 33.79
CA VAL A 511 39.14 12.19 32.36
C VAL A 511 40.59 12.63 32.14
N GLY A 512 41.36 11.82 31.40
CA GLY A 512 42.76 12.08 31.09
C GLY A 512 42.96 13.32 30.22
N ARG A 513 44.19 13.85 30.22
CA ARG A 513 44.59 14.94 29.32
C ARG A 513 44.83 14.44 27.90
#